data_AF-A0A9P1L0S1-F1
#
_entry.id   AF-A0A9P1L0S1-F1
#
_cell.length_a   1.000
_cell.length_b   1.000
_cell.length_c   1.000
_cell.angle_alpha   90.00
_cell.angle_beta   90.00
_cell.angle_gamma   90.00
#
_symmetry.space_group_name_H-M   'P 1'
#
loop_
_entity.id
_entity.type
_entity.pdbx_description
1 polymer ?
#
loop_
_entity_poly.entity_id
_entity_poly.type
_entity_poly.pdbx_seq_one_letter_code
_entity_poly.pdbx_strand_id
1 'polypeptide(L)'
;MTITVTYQSPNQICKKMDVYRSANETTTARVICTNIENIKTETVLRPLCRLGATGVNGGFFDAENLIGFPNYMKPPTSGSSICYTKGLDGHMAEYEGVRRVKNFHENQVGDVAVAKKTMFIYNAYGGRVSVAYDYVKHINELRNKFDVLYAIGGTDYNRNSWGAGYEKRKNRTVIAWIKPVVGVQTQVYLIQVEDVTIPELKVAMQHMNLDPVYSVIMDCGGSSGIQYHEGGKMINTSFQNRYLYNIVRLIKE
;
A
#
# COMPACT_ATOMS: atom_id res chain seq x y z
N MET A 1 12.65 -15.74 -20.16
CA MET A 1 13.20 -16.45 -18.99
C MET A 1 12.32 -16.12 -17.80
N THR A 2 11.53 -17.06 -17.32
CA THR A 2 10.57 -16.84 -16.23
C THR A 2 11.28 -17.11 -14.91
N ILE A 3 11.63 -16.07 -14.15
CA ILE A 3 12.20 -16.26 -12.82
C ILE A 3 11.05 -16.64 -11.89
N THR A 4 10.95 -17.92 -11.56
CA THR A 4 10.03 -18.39 -10.53
C THR A 4 10.61 -17.97 -9.18
N VAL A 5 10.05 -16.94 -8.55
CA VAL A 5 10.41 -16.59 -7.17
C VAL A 5 9.68 -17.56 -6.25
N THR A 6 10.31 -18.68 -5.93
CA THR A 6 9.79 -19.63 -4.93
C THR A 6 10.16 -19.10 -3.53
N TYR A 7 9.17 -18.59 -2.79
CA TYR A 7 9.37 -18.11 -1.41
C TYR A 7 9.31 -19.30 -0.45
N GLN A 8 10.46 -19.68 0.14
CA GLN A 8 10.59 -20.89 0.97
C GLN A 8 10.31 -20.69 2.47
N SER A 9 9.89 -19.51 2.93
CA SER A 9 9.66 -19.28 4.37
C SER A 9 8.47 -18.35 4.63
N PRO A 10 7.59 -18.68 5.60
CA PRO A 10 6.50 -17.80 6.06
C PRO A 10 6.96 -16.64 6.95
N ASN A 11 8.26 -16.56 7.28
CA ASN A 11 8.84 -15.49 8.09
C ASN A 11 9.49 -14.44 7.19
N GLN A 12 9.13 -13.18 7.44
CA GLN A 12 9.50 -11.95 6.73
C GLN A 12 10.76 -12.06 5.88
N ILE A 13 10.58 -12.03 4.57
CA ILE A 13 11.69 -11.85 3.63
C ILE A 13 11.48 -10.49 2.99
N CYS A 14 12.33 -9.52 3.35
CA CYS A 14 12.55 -8.40 2.46
C CYS A 14 13.60 -8.82 1.43
N LYS A 15 13.24 -8.80 0.14
CA LYS A 15 14.17 -9.09 -0.95
C LYS A 15 14.29 -7.87 -1.84
N LYS A 16 15.51 -7.33 -1.97
CA LYS A 16 15.88 -6.47 -3.09
C LYS A 16 16.09 -7.34 -4.32
N MET A 17 15.47 -6.98 -5.43
CA MET A 17 15.57 -7.73 -6.69
C MET A 17 15.54 -6.79 -7.89
N ASP A 18 16.25 -7.18 -8.94
CA ASP A 18 16.11 -6.54 -10.24
C ASP A 18 14.94 -7.18 -10.99
N VAL A 19 14.04 -6.34 -11.50
CA VAL A 19 12.84 -6.76 -12.22
C VAL A 19 12.78 -6.07 -13.56
N TYR A 20 12.36 -6.80 -14.60
CA TYR A 20 12.18 -6.20 -15.91
C TYR A 20 11.00 -5.24 -15.89
N ARG A 21 11.24 -4.01 -16.39
CA ARG A 21 10.18 -3.04 -16.70
C ARG A 21 9.88 -2.96 -18.19
N SER A 22 10.80 -3.47 -19.02
CA SER A 22 10.65 -3.69 -20.46
C SER A 22 11.55 -4.85 -20.91
N ALA A 23 11.56 -5.19 -22.20
CA ALA A 23 12.36 -6.32 -22.73
C ALA A 23 13.87 -6.20 -22.43
N ASN A 24 14.40 -4.98 -22.36
CA ASN A 24 15.84 -4.72 -22.24
C ASN A 24 16.21 -3.85 -21.02
N GLU A 25 15.23 -3.46 -20.19
CA GLU A 25 15.47 -2.60 -19.03
C GLU A 25 14.99 -3.27 -17.75
N THR A 26 15.85 -3.24 -16.74
CA THR A 26 15.52 -3.61 -15.37
C THR A 26 15.33 -2.37 -14.48
N THR A 27 14.64 -2.57 -13.38
CA THR A 27 14.57 -1.64 -12.25
C THR A 27 14.69 -2.41 -10.94
N THR A 28 14.94 -1.71 -9.84
CA THR A 28 14.95 -2.30 -8.50
C THR A 28 13.53 -2.36 -7.93
N ALA A 29 13.13 -3.55 -7.49
CA ALA A 29 12.01 -3.77 -6.59
C ALA A 29 12.52 -4.22 -5.21
N ARG A 30 11.81 -3.79 -4.16
CA ARG A 30 11.96 -4.30 -2.80
C ARG A 30 10.62 -4.83 -2.34
N VAL A 31 10.62 -6.04 -1.82
CA VAL A 31 9.40 -6.81 -1.54
C VAL A 31 9.46 -7.38 -0.14
N ILE A 32 8.49 -7.04 0.71
CA ILE A 32 8.21 -7.76 1.96
C ILE A 32 7.09 -8.76 1.66
N CYS A 33 7.35 -10.05 1.90
CA CYS A 33 6.33 -11.10 1.85
C CYS A 33 5.92 -11.52 3.27
N THR A 34 4.62 -11.66 3.52
CA THR A 34 4.07 -12.10 4.81
C THR A 34 2.68 -12.72 4.63
N ASN A 35 2.15 -13.35 5.66
CA ASN A 35 0.76 -13.81 5.69
C ASN A 35 -0.21 -12.63 5.75
N ILE A 36 -1.39 -12.73 5.11
CA ILE A 36 -2.40 -11.64 5.12
C ILE A 36 -2.81 -11.20 6.54
N GLU A 37 -2.74 -12.08 7.53
CA GLU A 37 -3.11 -11.78 8.92
C GLU A 37 -2.06 -10.94 9.66
N ASN A 38 -0.85 -10.85 9.11
CA ASN A 38 0.26 -10.14 9.74
C ASN A 38 0.34 -8.67 9.33
N ILE A 39 -0.61 -8.15 8.54
CA ILE A 39 -0.63 -6.75 8.13
C ILE A 39 -1.78 -5.99 8.76
N LYS A 40 -1.59 -4.69 8.93
CA LYS A 40 -2.67 -3.75 9.19
C LYS A 40 -2.38 -2.39 8.55
N THR A 41 -3.39 -1.55 8.53
CA THR A 41 -3.27 -0.17 8.04
C THR A 41 -3.77 0.82 9.08
N GLU A 42 -3.08 1.96 9.24
CA GLU A 42 -3.50 3.01 10.14
C GLU A 42 -2.96 4.37 9.68
N THR A 43 -3.69 5.44 10.01
CA THR A 43 -3.18 6.81 9.96
C THR A 43 -2.03 6.97 10.96
N VAL A 44 -0.95 7.63 10.54
CA VAL A 44 0.28 7.82 11.35
C VAL A 44 0.80 9.24 11.39
N LEU A 45 0.46 10.05 10.39
CA LEU A 45 0.81 11.48 10.29
C LEU A 45 2.31 11.79 10.40
N ARG A 46 3.17 10.84 10.03
CA ARG A 46 4.63 10.96 10.20
C ARG A 46 5.38 10.24 9.09
N PRO A 47 6.68 10.55 8.90
CA PRO A 47 7.49 9.85 7.92
C PRO A 47 7.68 8.37 8.24
N LEU A 48 7.85 7.54 7.20
CA LEU A 48 8.06 6.10 7.37
C LEU A 48 9.27 5.79 8.27
N CYS A 49 10.35 6.56 8.12
CA CYS A 49 11.59 6.44 8.89
C CYS A 49 11.44 6.75 10.39
N ARG A 50 10.31 7.34 10.82
CA ARG A 50 10.02 7.70 12.22
C ARG A 50 9.04 6.74 12.90
N LEU A 51 8.63 5.66 12.22
CA LEU A 51 7.65 4.71 12.74
C LEU A 51 8.25 3.58 13.58
N GLY A 52 9.50 3.21 13.33
CA GLY A 52 10.12 2.06 13.99
C GLY A 52 9.40 0.73 13.71
N ALA A 53 8.76 0.60 12.54
CA ALA A 53 8.01 -0.58 12.14
C ALA A 53 8.22 -0.92 10.66
N THR A 54 8.20 -2.22 10.35
CA THR A 54 8.33 -2.78 9.02
C THR A 54 7.04 -2.58 8.22
N GLY A 55 7.14 -2.05 7.01
CA GLY A 55 5.99 -1.74 6.18
C GLY A 55 6.31 -0.82 5.01
N VAL A 56 5.25 -0.28 4.42
CA VAL A 56 5.29 0.64 3.29
C VAL A 56 4.36 1.83 3.56
N ASN A 57 4.51 2.89 2.77
CA ASN A 57 3.47 3.93 2.74
C ASN A 57 2.12 3.35 2.32
N GLY A 58 1.03 4.00 2.76
CA GLY A 58 -0.32 3.59 2.42
C GLY A 58 -0.89 4.35 1.23
N GLY A 59 -2.22 4.46 1.21
CA GLY A 59 -3.00 5.09 0.14
C GLY A 59 -2.76 6.59 -0.01
N PHE A 60 -3.44 7.18 -0.99
CA PHE A 60 -3.26 8.58 -1.36
C PHE A 60 -3.75 9.53 -0.27
N PHE A 61 -3.14 10.71 -0.23
CA PHE A 61 -3.50 11.79 0.67
C PHE A 61 -3.13 13.13 0.04
N ASP A 62 -3.77 14.17 0.54
CA ASP A 62 -3.46 15.54 0.16
C ASP A 62 -2.62 16.19 1.28
N ALA A 63 -1.49 16.76 0.89
CA ALA A 63 -0.71 17.61 1.78
C ALA A 63 -1.35 19.00 1.86
N GLU A 64 -1.13 19.73 2.95
CA GLU A 64 -1.55 21.12 3.05
C GLU A 64 -0.91 21.95 1.92
N ASN A 65 -1.72 22.78 1.26
CA ASN A 65 -1.24 23.74 0.28
C ASN A 65 -0.77 25.01 1.01
N LEU A 66 0.55 25.18 1.14
CA LEU A 66 1.13 26.47 1.52
C LEU A 66 1.67 27.14 0.26
N ILE A 67 1.04 28.24 -0.13
CA ILE A 67 1.45 29.15 -1.22
C ILE A 67 1.99 28.41 -2.45
N GLY A 68 1.07 27.78 -3.20
CA GLY A 68 1.35 27.28 -4.56
C GLY A 68 2.08 25.94 -4.65
N PHE A 69 2.51 25.32 -3.54
CA PHE A 69 3.10 23.99 -3.55
C PHE A 69 2.57 23.11 -2.41
N PRO A 70 2.26 21.82 -2.67
CA PRO A 70 1.87 20.90 -1.61
C PRO A 70 3.04 20.67 -0.65
N ASN A 71 2.82 20.96 0.65
CA ASN A 71 3.84 20.90 1.68
C ASN A 71 3.85 19.54 2.39
N TYR A 72 4.73 18.65 1.94
CA TYR A 72 4.88 17.31 2.50
C TYR A 72 5.89 17.22 3.65
N MET A 73 6.34 18.37 4.16
CA MET A 73 7.26 18.48 5.30
C MET A 73 6.53 18.72 6.63
N LYS A 74 5.20 18.56 6.65
CA LYS A 74 4.34 18.68 7.82
C LYS A 74 3.31 17.54 7.84
N PRO A 75 2.75 17.19 9.02
CA PRO A 75 1.66 16.23 9.12
C PRO A 75 0.50 16.55 8.15
N PRO A 76 0.02 15.61 7.33
CA PRO A 76 -1.06 15.88 6.39
C PRO A 76 -2.39 16.03 7.13
N THR A 77 -3.29 16.84 6.58
CA THR A 77 -4.56 17.18 7.21
C THR A 77 -5.72 16.29 6.79
N SER A 78 -5.61 15.57 5.69
CA SER A 78 -6.62 14.61 5.24
C SER A 78 -5.99 13.45 4.47
N GLY A 79 -6.69 12.32 4.45
CA GLY A 79 -6.44 11.25 3.51
C GLY A 79 -7.26 11.46 2.25
N SER A 80 -6.95 10.70 1.20
CA SER A 80 -7.73 10.65 -0.05
C SER A 80 -8.00 9.20 -0.48
N SER A 81 -7.71 8.24 0.39
CA SER A 81 -7.92 6.81 0.15
C SER A 81 -8.26 6.09 1.43
N ILE A 82 -9.15 5.10 1.32
CA ILE A 82 -9.62 4.28 2.44
C ILE A 82 -8.40 3.72 3.19
N CYS A 83 -8.43 3.83 4.50
CA CYS A 83 -7.50 3.19 5.42
C CYS A 83 -8.33 2.75 6.62
N TYR A 84 -8.52 1.45 6.75
CA TYR A 84 -9.41 0.91 7.77
C TYR A 84 -8.77 -0.28 8.47
N THR A 85 -8.83 -0.26 9.80
CA THR A 85 -8.62 -1.41 10.67
C THR A 85 -9.80 -1.53 11.63
N LYS A 86 -10.39 -2.72 11.69
CA LYS A 86 -11.47 -3.05 12.63
C LYS A 86 -11.02 -2.76 14.06
N GLY A 87 -11.89 -2.09 14.82
CA GLY A 87 -11.62 -1.71 16.20
C GLY A 87 -10.78 -0.43 16.37
N LEU A 88 -10.41 0.27 15.28
CA LEU A 88 -9.77 1.59 15.35
C LEU A 88 -10.71 2.77 15.02
N ASP A 89 -12.00 2.51 14.84
CA ASP A 89 -13.01 3.56 14.65
C ASP A 89 -13.02 4.49 15.89
N GLY A 90 -12.86 5.80 15.67
CA GLY A 90 -12.78 6.81 16.74
C GLY A 90 -11.44 6.91 17.47
N HIS A 91 -10.50 5.98 17.24
CA HIS A 91 -9.14 6.10 17.78
C HIS A 91 -8.36 7.20 17.07
N MET A 92 -7.51 7.92 17.80
CA MET A 92 -6.73 9.05 17.26
C MET A 92 -5.28 8.64 16.98
N ALA A 93 -4.77 9.08 15.83
CA ALA A 93 -3.35 9.23 15.54
C ALA A 93 -2.94 10.67 15.87
N GLU A 94 -1.81 10.83 16.55
CA GLU A 94 -1.27 12.12 16.94
C GLU A 94 0.22 12.18 16.64
N TYR A 95 0.64 13.27 16.01
CA TYR A 95 2.05 13.57 15.78
C TYR A 95 2.23 15.07 15.60
N GLU A 96 3.22 15.65 16.28
CA GLU A 96 3.55 17.09 16.21
C GLU A 96 2.34 18.02 16.39
N GLY A 97 1.47 17.69 17.36
CA GLY A 97 0.27 18.47 17.70
C GLY A 97 -0.90 18.32 16.72
N VAL A 98 -0.73 17.59 15.62
CA VAL A 98 -1.81 17.28 14.68
C VAL A 98 -2.47 15.96 15.07
N ARG A 99 -3.80 15.98 15.16
CA ARG A 99 -4.62 14.83 15.57
C ARG A 99 -5.60 14.46 14.47
N ARG A 100 -5.64 13.18 14.08
CA ARG A 100 -6.61 12.65 13.09
C ARG A 100 -7.11 11.28 13.52
N VAL A 101 -8.27 10.88 13.01
CA VAL A 101 -8.77 9.51 13.22
C VAL A 101 -7.86 8.49 12.55
N LYS A 102 -7.68 7.33 13.19
CA LYS A 102 -6.84 6.23 12.69
C LYS A 102 -7.40 5.54 11.46
N ASN A 103 -8.73 5.56 11.32
CA ASN A 103 -9.41 5.08 10.13
C ASN A 103 -9.88 6.26 9.27
N PHE A 104 -9.67 6.15 7.96
CA PHE A 104 -10.22 7.02 6.94
C PHE A 104 -11.15 6.22 6.03
N HIS A 105 -12.39 6.66 5.91
CA HIS A 105 -13.50 5.79 5.49
C HIS A 105 -13.87 5.91 4.01
N GLU A 106 -13.11 6.67 3.24
CA GLU A 106 -13.51 7.02 1.87
C GLU A 106 -12.33 7.16 0.90
N ASN A 107 -12.62 6.95 -0.37
CA ASN A 107 -11.74 7.23 -1.49
C ASN A 107 -12.16 8.55 -2.13
N GLN A 108 -11.23 9.50 -2.26
CA GLN A 108 -11.55 10.86 -2.68
C GLN A 108 -10.63 11.36 -3.80
N VAL A 109 -11.15 12.32 -4.57
CA VAL A 109 -10.39 13.19 -5.48
C VAL A 109 -10.90 14.61 -5.24
N GLY A 110 -10.10 15.45 -4.58
CA GLY A 110 -10.61 16.70 -3.99
C GLY A 110 -11.72 16.40 -2.98
N ASP A 111 -12.80 17.16 -3.03
CA ASP A 111 -13.93 17.03 -2.09
C ASP A 111 -14.97 15.97 -2.51
N VAL A 112 -14.67 15.16 -3.55
CA VAL A 112 -15.62 14.21 -4.13
C VAL A 112 -15.20 12.78 -3.86
N ALA A 113 -16.09 12.01 -3.23
CA ALA A 113 -15.91 10.57 -3.06
C ALA A 113 -16.07 9.84 -4.41
N VAL A 114 -15.07 9.03 -4.77
CA VAL A 114 -15.01 8.31 -6.03
C VAL A 114 -14.68 6.84 -5.82
N ALA A 115 -15.28 5.97 -6.63
CA ALA A 115 -15.04 4.54 -6.52
C ALA A 115 -13.60 4.25 -6.94
N LYS A 116 -12.80 3.66 -6.03
CA LYS A 116 -11.44 3.25 -6.33
C LYS A 116 -11.18 1.82 -5.87
N LYS A 117 -10.23 1.19 -6.54
CA LYS A 117 -9.80 -0.17 -6.21
C LYS A 117 -9.31 -0.20 -4.76
N THR A 118 -9.98 -0.99 -3.96
CA THR A 118 -9.74 -1.11 -2.52
C THR A 118 -9.53 -2.58 -2.20
N MET A 119 -8.36 -2.92 -1.68
CA MET A 119 -8.11 -4.24 -1.11
C MET A 119 -8.76 -4.29 0.26
N PHE A 120 -9.41 -5.40 0.59
CA PHE A 120 -9.92 -5.65 1.92
C PHE A 120 -9.69 -7.08 2.36
N ILE A 121 -9.39 -7.23 3.64
CA ILE A 121 -9.25 -8.49 4.35
C ILE A 121 -10.48 -8.65 5.22
N TYR A 122 -11.08 -9.84 5.24
CA TYR A 122 -12.33 -10.10 5.95
C TYR A 122 -12.35 -11.50 6.54
N ASN A 123 -13.17 -11.69 7.58
CA ASN A 123 -13.49 -13.00 8.09
C ASN A 123 -14.46 -13.70 7.12
N ALA A 124 -13.99 -14.75 6.48
CA ALA A 124 -14.79 -15.66 5.67
C ALA A 124 -15.46 -16.74 6.55
N TYR A 125 -16.44 -17.44 5.97
CA TYR A 125 -17.13 -18.53 6.64
C TYR A 125 -16.14 -19.60 7.15
N GLY A 126 -16.43 -20.13 8.35
CA GLY A 126 -15.56 -21.12 9.01
C GLY A 126 -14.33 -20.54 9.73
N GLY A 127 -14.35 -19.24 10.06
CA GLY A 127 -13.29 -18.59 10.86
C GLY A 127 -11.99 -18.36 10.09
N ARG A 128 -12.02 -18.46 8.76
CA ARG A 128 -10.86 -18.23 7.90
C ARG A 128 -10.73 -16.75 7.56
N VAL A 129 -9.51 -16.26 7.45
CA VAL A 129 -9.25 -14.92 6.92
C VAL A 129 -9.04 -15.00 5.40
N SER A 130 -9.70 -14.12 4.67
CA SER A 130 -9.62 -14.01 3.20
C SER A 130 -9.32 -12.57 2.78
N VAL A 131 -8.85 -12.41 1.55
CA VAL A 131 -8.60 -11.10 0.92
C VAL A 131 -9.31 -11.03 -0.42
N ALA A 132 -9.85 -9.85 -0.73
CA ALA A 132 -10.47 -9.53 -2.00
C ALA A 132 -10.24 -8.06 -2.34
N TYR A 133 -10.78 -7.63 -3.48
CA TYR A 133 -10.87 -6.23 -3.83
C TYR A 133 -12.24 -5.91 -4.38
N ASP A 134 -12.64 -4.65 -4.26
CA ASP A 134 -13.81 -4.07 -4.93
C ASP A 134 -13.51 -2.60 -5.28
N TYR A 135 -14.33 -2.00 -6.12
CA TYR A 135 -14.27 -0.58 -6.44
C TYR A 135 -15.34 0.16 -5.65
N VAL A 136 -14.95 0.73 -4.51
CA VAL A 136 -15.88 1.37 -3.56
C VAL A 136 -15.51 2.82 -3.32
N LYS A 137 -16.51 3.64 -2.99
CA LYS A 137 -16.33 5.03 -2.54
C LYS A 137 -16.10 5.05 -1.03
N HIS A 138 -16.82 4.22 -0.29
CA HIS A 138 -16.80 4.20 1.17
C HIS A 138 -16.59 2.78 1.71
N ILE A 139 -15.91 2.69 2.85
CA ILE A 139 -15.67 1.40 3.53
C ILE A 139 -16.97 0.69 3.93
N ASN A 140 -18.05 1.44 4.17
CA ASN A 140 -19.35 0.87 4.54
C ASN A 140 -19.95 -0.01 3.44
N GLU A 141 -19.64 0.24 2.17
CA GLU A 141 -20.08 -0.62 1.06
C GLU A 141 -19.51 -2.04 1.17
N LEU A 142 -18.32 -2.17 1.76
CA LEU A 142 -17.69 -3.46 2.08
C LEU A 142 -18.19 -4.01 3.41
N ARG A 143 -18.24 -3.20 4.46
CA ARG A 143 -18.68 -3.62 5.81
C ARG A 143 -20.13 -4.10 5.86
N ASN A 144 -20.98 -3.63 4.95
CA ASN A 144 -22.36 -4.10 4.84
C ASN A 144 -22.46 -5.50 4.21
N LYS A 145 -21.40 -5.98 3.55
CA LYS A 145 -21.34 -7.27 2.84
C LYS A 145 -20.42 -8.27 3.54
N PHE A 146 -19.37 -7.80 4.20
CA PHE A 146 -18.29 -8.60 4.75
C PHE A 146 -17.94 -8.15 6.17
N ASP A 147 -17.49 -9.09 7.01
CA ASP A 147 -16.84 -8.76 8.28
C ASP A 147 -15.39 -8.32 8.03
N VAL A 148 -15.23 -7.07 7.57
CA VAL A 148 -13.94 -6.49 7.18
C VAL A 148 -13.04 -6.30 8.40
N LEU A 149 -11.83 -6.84 8.33
CA LEU A 149 -10.75 -6.66 9.31
C LEU A 149 -9.88 -5.46 8.94
N TYR A 150 -9.47 -5.37 7.67
CA TYR A 150 -8.58 -4.33 7.16
C TYR A 150 -9.01 -3.92 5.76
N ALA A 151 -8.84 -2.65 5.40
CA ALA A 151 -8.99 -2.21 4.01
C ALA A 151 -8.05 -1.05 3.67
N ILE A 152 -7.48 -1.09 2.47
CA ILE A 152 -6.62 -0.04 1.94
C ILE A 152 -7.03 0.29 0.51
N GLY A 153 -7.37 1.57 0.31
CA GLY A 153 -7.71 2.15 -0.98
C GLY A 153 -6.46 2.57 -1.74
N GLY A 154 -6.56 2.52 -3.06
CA GLY A 154 -5.51 3.02 -3.94
C GLY A 154 -6.03 3.16 -5.36
N THR A 155 -5.28 2.67 -6.33
CA THR A 155 -5.65 2.75 -7.74
C THR A 155 -5.21 1.50 -8.49
N ASP A 156 -5.75 1.33 -9.70
CA ASP A 156 -5.47 0.21 -10.60
C ASP A 156 -4.47 0.62 -11.70
N TYR A 157 -4.26 -0.27 -12.68
CA TYR A 157 -3.32 -0.04 -13.78
C TYR A 157 -3.99 0.62 -15.00
N ASN A 158 -5.20 1.17 -14.88
CA ASN A 158 -5.92 1.76 -16.01
C ASN A 158 -5.53 3.22 -16.20
N ARG A 159 -5.27 3.64 -17.45
CA ARG A 159 -4.90 5.03 -17.78
C ARG A 159 -5.87 6.07 -17.20
N ASN A 160 -7.17 5.80 -17.27
CA ASN A 160 -8.22 6.71 -16.79
C ASN A 160 -8.12 6.99 -15.28
N SER A 161 -7.57 6.06 -14.50
CA SER A 161 -7.41 6.20 -13.04
C SER A 161 -6.26 7.14 -12.66
N TRP A 162 -5.37 7.47 -13.60
CA TRP A 162 -4.14 8.23 -13.36
C TRP A 162 -4.05 9.56 -14.10
N GLY A 163 -4.79 9.70 -15.21
CA GLY A 163 -4.67 10.86 -16.10
C GLY A 163 -3.20 11.10 -16.51
N ALA A 164 -2.72 12.33 -16.35
CA ALA A 164 -1.36 12.72 -16.68
C ALA A 164 -0.26 11.99 -15.85
N GLY A 165 -0.62 11.31 -14.76
CA GLY A 165 0.31 10.54 -13.93
C GLY A 165 0.68 9.17 -14.49
N TYR A 166 -0.03 8.69 -15.52
CA TYR A 166 0.08 7.32 -16.03
C TYR A 166 1.44 7.01 -16.66
N GLU A 167 1.95 7.93 -17.50
CA GLU A 167 3.21 7.80 -18.22
C GLU A 167 4.40 8.45 -17.50
N LYS A 168 4.19 9.03 -16.31
CA LYS A 168 5.27 9.64 -15.55
C LYS A 168 6.05 8.56 -14.83
N ARG A 169 7.36 8.49 -15.01
CA ARG A 169 8.21 7.64 -14.20
C ARG A 169 8.31 8.18 -12.78
N LYS A 170 8.01 7.31 -11.82
CA LYS A 170 8.05 7.61 -10.39
C LYS A 170 8.35 6.33 -9.64
N ASN A 171 8.80 6.46 -8.39
CA ASN A 171 8.75 5.34 -7.46
C ASN A 171 7.28 4.96 -7.19
N ARG A 172 6.99 3.65 -7.16
CA ARG A 172 5.64 3.11 -7.03
C ARG A 172 5.58 2.16 -5.85
N THR A 173 4.55 2.31 -5.04
CA THR A 173 4.25 1.36 -3.96
C THR A 173 3.01 0.56 -4.32
N VAL A 174 3.08 -0.75 -4.13
CA VAL A 174 2.00 -1.68 -4.44
C VAL A 174 1.81 -2.63 -3.26
N ILE A 175 0.55 -2.90 -2.94
CA ILE A 175 0.18 -4.07 -2.17
C ILE A 175 -0.42 -5.11 -3.11
N ALA A 176 0.09 -6.32 -3.09
CA ALA A 176 -0.36 -7.41 -3.95
C ALA A 176 -0.57 -8.69 -3.15
N TRP A 177 -1.35 -9.61 -3.68
CA TRP A 177 -1.56 -10.92 -3.07
C TRP A 177 -1.73 -11.97 -4.16
N ILE A 178 -1.45 -13.23 -3.81
CA ILE A 178 -1.80 -14.34 -4.71
C ILE A 178 -3.30 -14.59 -4.58
N LYS A 179 -3.95 -14.88 -5.71
CA LYS A 179 -5.35 -15.30 -5.73
C LYS A 179 -5.58 -16.36 -4.65
N PRO A 180 -6.51 -16.16 -3.70
CA PRO A 180 -6.74 -17.11 -2.63
C PRO A 180 -7.06 -18.51 -3.17
N VAL A 181 -6.37 -19.52 -2.64
CA VAL A 181 -6.61 -20.94 -2.93
C VAL A 181 -7.17 -21.58 -1.67
N VAL A 182 -8.24 -22.36 -1.81
CA VAL A 182 -8.87 -23.03 -0.67
C VAL A 182 -7.87 -23.92 0.06
N GLY A 183 -7.70 -23.71 1.36
CA GLY A 183 -6.82 -24.50 2.21
C GLY A 183 -5.36 -24.03 2.25
N VAL A 184 -5.01 -22.95 1.54
CA VAL A 184 -3.66 -22.37 1.55
C VAL A 184 -3.69 -21.01 2.23
N GLN A 185 -2.77 -20.77 3.17
CA GLN A 185 -2.59 -19.46 3.80
C GLN A 185 -2.25 -18.43 2.71
N THR A 186 -3.05 -17.37 2.60
CA THR A 186 -2.79 -16.35 1.58
C THR A 186 -1.60 -15.48 2.00
N GLN A 187 -0.67 -15.28 1.06
CA GLN A 187 0.45 -14.35 1.20
C GLN A 187 0.11 -12.98 0.60
N VAL A 188 0.61 -11.93 1.24
CA VAL A 188 0.57 -10.55 0.77
C VAL A 188 2.00 -10.04 0.59
N TYR A 189 2.15 -9.17 -0.40
CA TYR A 189 3.41 -8.58 -0.82
C TYR A 189 3.30 -7.07 -0.71
N LEU A 190 4.15 -6.46 0.13
CA LEU A 190 4.33 -5.02 0.20
C LEU A 190 5.55 -4.67 -0.66
N ILE A 191 5.32 -3.93 -1.74
CA ILE A 191 6.29 -3.78 -2.82
C ILE A 191 6.57 -2.30 -3.04
N GLN A 192 7.84 -1.96 -3.19
CA GLN A 192 8.27 -0.68 -3.71
C GLN A 192 9.13 -0.91 -4.96
N VAL A 193 8.80 -0.24 -6.06
CA VAL A 193 9.51 -0.29 -7.34
C VAL A 193 10.03 1.10 -7.69
N GLU A 194 11.28 1.21 -8.12
CA GLU A 194 11.92 2.48 -8.44
C GLU A 194 11.67 2.89 -9.90
N ASP A 195 11.51 4.21 -10.14
CA ASP A 195 11.56 4.82 -11.48
C ASP A 195 10.80 4.08 -12.60
N VAL A 196 9.49 3.88 -12.42
CA VAL A 196 8.63 3.24 -13.44
C VAL A 196 7.36 4.03 -13.74
N THR A 197 6.91 3.95 -14.99
CA THR A 197 5.54 4.31 -15.40
C THR A 197 4.54 3.26 -14.88
N ILE A 198 3.24 3.52 -15.01
CA ILE A 198 2.21 2.53 -14.64
C ILE A 198 2.21 1.30 -15.57
N PRO A 199 2.34 1.44 -16.90
CA PRO A 199 2.57 0.30 -17.78
C PRO A 199 3.80 -0.53 -17.40
N GLU A 200 4.93 0.12 -17.13
CA GLU A 200 6.18 -0.54 -16.72
C GLU A 200 6.05 -1.26 -15.39
N LEU A 201 5.35 -0.66 -14.41
CA LEU A 201 5.02 -1.32 -13.14
C LEU A 201 4.21 -2.60 -13.37
N LYS A 202 3.27 -2.59 -14.32
CA LYS A 202 2.50 -3.79 -14.67
C LYS A 202 3.42 -4.93 -15.14
N VAL A 203 4.40 -4.63 -15.98
CA VAL A 203 5.40 -5.59 -16.47
C VAL A 203 6.26 -6.10 -15.31
N ALA A 204 6.72 -5.21 -14.44
CA ALA A 204 7.52 -5.58 -13.26
C ALA A 204 6.76 -6.54 -12.32
N MET A 205 5.47 -6.29 -12.08
CA MET A 205 4.61 -7.19 -11.30
C MET A 205 4.51 -8.57 -11.93
N GLN A 206 4.27 -8.63 -13.25
CA GLN A 206 4.18 -9.90 -13.99
C GLN A 206 5.53 -10.65 -13.96
N HIS A 207 6.65 -9.94 -14.04
CA HIS A 207 7.97 -10.54 -13.92
C HIS A 207 8.23 -11.14 -12.52
N MET A 208 7.63 -10.56 -11.47
CA MET A 208 7.63 -11.12 -10.12
C MET A 208 6.62 -12.28 -9.93
N ASN A 209 5.97 -12.73 -11.01
CA ASN A 209 4.89 -13.72 -11.00
C ASN A 209 3.68 -13.30 -10.13
N LEU A 210 3.41 -11.99 -10.10
CA LEU A 210 2.25 -11.40 -9.44
C LEU A 210 1.30 -10.85 -10.49
N ASP A 211 0.04 -11.27 -10.42
CA ASP A 211 -1.00 -10.78 -11.32
C ASP A 211 -1.44 -9.37 -10.87
N PRO A 212 -1.30 -8.32 -11.72
CA PRO A 212 -1.74 -6.96 -11.42
C PRO A 212 -3.24 -6.81 -11.08
N VAL A 213 -4.06 -7.81 -11.41
CA VAL A 213 -5.47 -7.86 -10.99
C VAL A 213 -5.58 -8.02 -9.47
N TYR A 214 -4.69 -8.76 -8.82
CA TYR A 214 -4.67 -8.95 -7.36
C TYR A 214 -3.66 -8.02 -6.69
N SER A 215 -3.72 -6.73 -7.06
CA SER A 215 -2.93 -5.70 -6.42
C SER A 215 -3.63 -4.34 -6.42
N VAL A 216 -3.19 -3.47 -5.51
CA VAL A 216 -3.60 -2.08 -5.39
C VAL A 216 -2.34 -1.22 -5.39
N ILE A 217 -2.30 -0.24 -6.30
CA ILE A 217 -1.22 0.74 -6.34
C ILE A 217 -1.55 1.84 -5.33
N MET A 218 -0.65 2.07 -4.40
CA MET A 218 -0.80 3.01 -3.30
C MET A 218 -0.13 4.35 -3.65
N ASP A 219 0.05 5.26 -2.68
CA ASP A 219 0.67 6.55 -2.98
C ASP A 219 2.10 6.39 -3.53
N CYS A 220 2.45 7.26 -4.47
CA CYS A 220 3.62 7.11 -5.34
C CYS A 220 4.52 8.35 -5.31
N GLY A 221 5.62 8.31 -6.08
CA GLY A 221 6.57 9.41 -6.15
C GLY A 221 7.31 9.57 -4.83
N GLY A 222 7.40 10.80 -4.31
CA GLY A 222 8.12 11.10 -3.08
C GLY A 222 7.58 10.38 -1.83
N SER A 223 6.33 9.92 -1.85
CA SER A 223 5.72 9.16 -0.75
C SER A 223 6.07 7.67 -0.80
N SER A 224 6.49 7.17 -1.97
CA SER A 224 6.78 5.76 -2.15
C SER A 224 8.00 5.37 -1.33
N GLY A 225 7.82 4.41 -0.41
CA GLY A 225 8.88 3.93 0.44
C GLY A 225 8.55 2.59 1.08
N ILE A 226 9.60 1.84 1.40
CA ILE A 226 9.55 0.60 2.17
C ILE A 226 10.53 0.69 3.33
N GLN A 227 10.17 0.09 4.46
CA GLN A 227 10.97 0.01 5.67
C GLN A 227 10.96 -1.42 6.20
N TYR A 228 12.11 -1.96 6.58
CA TYR A 228 12.27 -3.34 7.04
C TYR A 228 13.56 -3.52 7.82
N HIS A 229 13.62 -4.59 8.62
CA HIS A 229 14.85 -5.00 9.30
C HIS A 229 15.75 -5.84 8.38
N GLU A 230 17.04 -5.51 8.35
CA GLU A 230 18.09 -6.32 7.71
C GLU A 230 19.35 -6.27 8.57
N GLY A 231 19.89 -7.43 8.95
CA GLY A 231 21.11 -7.51 9.76
C GLY A 231 21.04 -6.74 11.10
N GLY A 232 19.88 -6.73 11.76
CA GLY A 232 19.65 -6.01 13.01
C GLY A 232 19.52 -4.49 12.88
N LYS A 233 19.48 -3.96 11.66
CA LYS A 233 19.31 -2.53 11.38
C LYS A 233 17.99 -2.28 10.64
N MET A 234 17.38 -1.13 10.91
CA MET A 234 16.22 -0.67 10.14
C MET A 234 16.71 -0.05 8.84
N ILE A 235 16.30 -0.62 7.71
CA ILE A 235 16.53 -0.10 6.36
C ILE A 235 15.27 0.64 5.91
N ASN A 236 15.44 1.80 5.28
CA ASN A 236 14.34 2.62 4.77
C ASN A 236 14.71 3.22 3.41
N THR A 237 13.78 3.20 2.46
CA THR A 237 13.99 3.74 1.10
C THR A 237 13.15 4.98 0.77
N SER A 238 12.41 5.51 1.74
CA SER A 238 11.67 6.76 1.54
C SER A 238 12.65 7.90 1.29
N PHE A 239 12.50 8.56 0.14
CA PHE A 239 13.55 9.43 -0.37
C PHE A 239 13.64 10.80 0.34
N GLN A 240 12.71 11.20 1.22
CA GLN A 240 12.63 12.62 1.64
C GLN A 240 12.07 12.93 3.06
N ASN A 241 12.14 12.04 4.06
CA ASN A 241 11.47 12.28 5.37
C ASN A 241 10.03 12.79 5.20
N ARG A 242 9.36 12.32 4.14
CA ARG A 242 8.08 12.85 3.70
C ARG A 242 7.02 12.38 4.68
N TYR A 243 6.18 13.29 5.15
CA TYR A 243 5.08 12.91 6.02
C TYR A 243 4.06 12.10 5.24
N LEU A 244 3.57 11.03 5.86
CA LEU A 244 2.56 10.15 5.29
C LEU A 244 1.29 10.28 6.12
N TYR A 245 0.14 10.26 5.44
CA TYR A 245 -1.13 10.22 6.16
C TYR A 245 -1.33 8.85 6.79
N ASN A 246 -1.27 7.77 5.99
CA ASN A 246 -1.43 6.39 6.45
C ASN A 246 -0.34 5.45 5.89
N ILE A 247 -0.28 4.25 6.46
CA ILE A 247 0.69 3.21 6.10
C ILE A 247 0.04 1.83 6.05
N VAL A 248 0.75 0.87 5.46
CA VAL A 248 0.52 -0.57 5.69
C VAL A 248 1.77 -1.14 6.34
N ARG A 249 1.61 -1.78 7.50
CA ARG A 249 2.74 -2.34 8.26
C ARG A 249 2.45 -3.72 8.81
N LEU A 250 3.52 -4.37 9.24
CA LEU A 250 3.45 -5.63 9.95
C LEU A 250 2.93 -5.41 11.38
N ILE A 251 2.12 -6.35 11.86
CA ILE A 251 1.61 -6.38 13.24
C ILE A 251 2.65 -7.01 14.17
N LYS A 252 3.27 -8.10 13.71
CA LYS A 252 4.28 -8.87 14.42
C LYS A 252 5.60 -8.79 13.66
N GLU A 253 6.66 -8.42 14.38
CA GLU A 253 8.05 -8.42 13.93
C GLU A 253 8.82 -9.59 14.52
#